data_AF-A0AA41UZL5-F1
#
_entry.id   AF-A0AA41UZL5-F1
#
_cell.length_a   1.000
_cell.length_b   1.000
_cell.length_c   1.000
_cell.angle_alpha   90.00
_cell.angle_beta   90.00
_cell.angle_gamma   90.00
#
_symmetry.space_group_name_H-M   'P 1'
#
loop_
_entity.id
_entity.type
_entity.pdbx_description
1 polymer ?
#
loop_
_entity_poly.entity_id
_entity_poly.type
_entity_poly.pdbx_seq_one_letter_code
_entity_poly.pdbx_strand_id
1 'polypeptide(L)'
;YPAINKPAGIVHWLKYSKDAQNVDWVVILDADQIIRGPIVPWELGAEKGKPVAAFYGYLVGCDNLLAQIHTKHPELCDKVGGLLAMHIDDLKALAPMWLSKTEEVREDRAHWSTNLTGDIYGKGWISEMYGYSFGAAEVGLRHKINDDLMIYPGYVPRAGVEPVLFHYGLPFTVGNWSFSKLDHHEDAIVYDCNRLFPEPPYPREVQALEAEPNKRHSLFLSIECINTLNEGLVSHHASRGCSKPKWSKYLSFLKSKTFAHLTQPRYLTHGSPQIEKAEIQQYTFDKPGKPYPKIHTVFSTECTTYFDWQTVGFMHSFRLSGQPGEVTRLLSCTDEDLKRYAGHDLAPTHNVPSMSRHPLTGD
;
A
#
# COMPACT_ATOMS: atom_id res chain seq x y z
N TYR A 1 -8.48 -1.09 -18.74
CA TYR A 1 -7.72 -1.81 -17.68
C TYR A 1 -7.22 -0.84 -16.63
N PRO A 2 -7.94 -0.64 -15.52
CA PRO A 2 -7.65 0.45 -14.58
C PRO A 2 -6.28 0.39 -13.91
N ALA A 3 -5.67 -0.79 -13.74
CA ALA A 3 -4.41 -0.89 -13.01
C ALA A 3 -3.24 -0.16 -13.71
N ILE A 4 -3.29 0.07 -15.03
CA ILE A 4 -2.30 0.90 -15.74
C ILE A 4 -2.24 2.36 -15.23
N ASN A 5 -3.29 2.83 -14.55
CA ASN A 5 -3.32 4.15 -13.92
C ASN A 5 -2.16 4.36 -12.93
N LYS A 6 -1.70 3.30 -12.24
CA LYS A 6 -0.60 3.40 -11.28
C LYS A 6 0.74 3.74 -11.95
N PRO A 7 1.27 2.95 -12.90
CA PRO A 7 2.51 3.31 -13.60
C PRO A 7 2.40 4.61 -14.39
N ALA A 8 1.28 4.86 -15.09
CA ALA A 8 1.05 6.13 -15.78
C ALA A 8 1.03 7.32 -14.81
N GLY A 9 0.41 7.11 -13.65
CA GLY A 9 0.40 7.99 -12.47
C GLY A 9 1.78 8.44 -12.06
N ILE A 10 2.66 7.47 -11.85
CA ILE A 10 4.04 7.69 -11.41
C ILE A 10 4.84 8.45 -12.47
N VAL A 11 4.75 8.05 -13.75
CA VAL A 11 5.42 8.76 -14.86
C VAL A 11 4.99 10.23 -14.90
N HIS A 12 3.68 10.48 -14.79
CA HIS A 12 3.13 11.83 -14.80
C HIS A 12 3.55 12.64 -13.56
N TRP A 13 3.55 12.05 -12.37
CA TRP A 13 3.99 12.69 -11.13
C TRP A 13 5.47 13.10 -11.20
N LEU A 14 6.36 12.19 -11.64
CA LEU A 14 7.78 12.49 -11.82
C LEU A 14 8.02 13.65 -12.79
N LYS A 15 7.20 13.75 -13.85
CA LYS A 15 7.37 14.76 -14.90
C LYS A 15 6.84 16.13 -14.51
N TYR A 16 5.72 16.19 -13.80
CA TYR A 16 4.97 17.45 -13.62
C TYR A 16 4.79 17.91 -12.17
N SER A 17 5.02 17.05 -11.19
CA SER A 17 4.90 17.45 -9.78
C SER A 17 6.15 18.20 -9.30
N LYS A 18 5.93 19.26 -8.51
CA LYS A 18 7.01 19.94 -7.77
C LYS A 18 7.53 19.07 -6.63
N ASP A 19 6.67 18.23 -6.06
CA ASP A 19 7.03 17.35 -4.95
C ASP A 19 8.10 16.35 -5.39
N ALA A 20 7.97 15.80 -6.61
CA ALA A 20 8.95 14.87 -7.18
C ALA A 20 10.34 15.48 -7.45
N GLN A 21 10.48 16.81 -7.45
CA GLN A 21 11.74 17.48 -7.76
C GLN A 21 12.71 17.54 -6.58
N ASN A 22 12.20 17.46 -5.35
CA ASN A 22 12.96 17.72 -4.13
C ASN A 22 12.85 16.56 -3.12
N VAL A 23 12.91 15.32 -3.59
CA VAL A 23 12.80 14.09 -2.79
C VAL A 23 13.98 13.18 -3.09
N ASP A 24 14.45 12.44 -2.09
CA ASP A 24 15.56 11.50 -2.23
C ASP A 24 15.03 10.05 -2.31
N TRP A 25 13.95 9.77 -1.57
CA TRP A 25 13.35 8.45 -1.46
C TRP A 25 11.85 8.50 -1.65
N VAL A 26 11.32 7.47 -2.32
CA VAL A 26 9.89 7.34 -2.56
C VAL A 26 9.39 6.02 -1.99
N VAL A 27 8.26 6.09 -1.29
CA VAL A 27 7.49 4.93 -0.81
C VAL A 27 6.18 4.89 -1.58
N ILE A 28 6.01 3.87 -2.43
CA ILE A 28 4.78 3.64 -3.20
C ILE A 28 3.96 2.58 -2.48
N LEU A 29 2.71 2.93 -2.16
CA LEU A 29 1.75 2.08 -1.46
C LEU A 29 0.44 1.96 -2.25
N ASP A 30 -0.36 0.96 -1.93
CA ASP A 30 -1.73 0.80 -2.46
C ASP A 30 -2.75 1.51 -1.55
N ALA A 31 -3.88 1.95 -2.12
CA ALA A 31 -4.91 2.68 -1.37
C ALA A 31 -5.58 1.83 -0.28
N ASP A 32 -5.60 0.51 -0.47
CA ASP A 32 -6.13 -0.47 0.48
C ASP A 32 -5.08 -0.99 1.47
N GLN A 33 -4.19 -0.09 1.89
CA GLN A 33 -3.18 -0.37 2.89
C GLN A 33 -3.32 0.54 4.13
N ILE A 34 -3.05 -0.04 5.30
CA ILE A 34 -2.99 0.68 6.59
C ILE A 34 -1.56 0.68 7.09
N ILE A 35 -1.01 1.88 7.28
CA ILE A 35 0.34 2.08 7.79
C ILE A 35 0.29 2.00 9.32
N ARG A 36 0.96 1.00 9.89
CA ARG A 36 1.02 0.79 11.35
C ARG A 36 2.22 1.47 11.99
N GLY A 37 3.32 1.57 11.24
CA GLY A 37 4.56 2.19 11.69
C GLY A 37 5.32 2.85 10.55
N PRO A 38 6.34 3.67 10.85
CA PRO A 38 7.07 4.41 9.83
C PRO A 38 7.85 3.47 8.91
N ILE A 39 7.72 3.70 7.61
CA ILE A 39 8.43 3.04 6.51
C ILE A 39 9.56 3.99 6.10
N VAL A 40 10.74 3.74 6.65
CA VAL A 40 11.97 4.51 6.38
C VAL A 40 12.87 3.68 5.47
N PRO A 41 13.02 4.03 4.18
CA PRO A 41 13.62 3.13 3.19
C PRO A 41 15.01 2.62 3.57
N TRP A 42 15.91 3.48 4.04
CA TRP A 42 17.27 3.06 4.44
C TRP A 42 17.30 2.24 5.73
N GLU A 43 16.35 2.41 6.65
CA GLU A 43 16.23 1.54 7.84
C GLU A 43 15.72 0.15 7.47
N LEU A 44 14.94 0.05 6.39
CA LEU A 44 14.57 -1.23 5.77
C LEU A 44 15.71 -1.83 4.92
N GLY A 45 16.83 -1.12 4.81
CA GLY A 45 18.00 -1.52 4.04
C GLY A 45 17.98 -1.11 2.58
N ALA A 46 17.04 -0.29 2.11
CA ALA A 46 17.04 0.17 0.72
C ALA A 46 18.33 0.94 0.39
N GLU A 47 18.91 0.64 -0.77
CA GLU A 47 20.07 1.34 -1.35
C GLU A 47 19.72 1.73 -2.79
N LYS A 48 20.43 2.71 -3.36
CA LYS A 48 20.30 3.00 -4.79
C LYS A 48 20.66 1.75 -5.62
N GLY A 49 19.79 1.38 -6.55
CA GLY A 49 19.84 0.14 -7.33
C GLY A 49 19.31 -1.11 -6.60
N LYS A 50 19.02 -1.00 -5.29
CA LYS A 50 18.51 -2.11 -4.46
C LYS A 50 17.30 -1.65 -3.63
N PRO A 51 16.14 -1.45 -4.28
CA PRO A 51 14.91 -1.08 -3.60
C PRO A 51 14.47 -2.16 -2.58
N VAL A 52 13.66 -1.78 -1.60
CA VAL A 52 12.99 -2.73 -0.70
C VAL A 52 11.55 -2.94 -1.16
N ALA A 53 11.09 -4.17 -1.14
CA ALA A 53 9.70 -4.49 -1.44
C ALA A 53 9.17 -5.69 -0.64
N ALA A 54 7.84 -5.79 -0.55
CA ALA A 54 7.19 -6.99 -0.01
C ALA A 54 7.11 -8.09 -1.08
N PHE A 55 7.09 -9.35 -0.64
CA PHE A 55 7.08 -10.52 -1.51
C PHE A 55 5.69 -10.88 -2.04
N TYR A 56 5.56 -11.01 -3.36
CA TYR A 56 4.33 -11.39 -4.06
C TYR A 56 4.52 -12.73 -4.77
N GLY A 57 4.57 -13.83 -3.99
CA GLY A 57 4.89 -15.16 -4.51
C GLY A 57 3.97 -15.72 -5.60
N TYR A 58 2.76 -15.15 -5.76
CA TYR A 58 1.82 -15.52 -6.83
C TYR A 58 2.23 -15.03 -8.22
N LEU A 59 3.26 -14.16 -8.33
CA LEU A 59 3.85 -13.76 -9.61
C LEU A 59 4.75 -14.87 -10.20
N VAL A 60 4.17 -16.04 -10.46
CA VAL A 60 4.89 -17.23 -10.95
C VAL A 60 5.55 -17.03 -12.32
N GLY A 61 5.11 -16.03 -13.08
CA GLY A 61 5.64 -15.62 -14.38
C GLY A 61 7.09 -15.18 -14.36
N CYS A 62 7.62 -14.76 -13.19
CA CYS A 62 9.05 -14.47 -13.05
C CYS A 62 9.94 -15.73 -13.21
N ASP A 63 9.41 -16.93 -12.98
CA ASP A 63 10.18 -18.18 -13.01
C ASP A 63 9.95 -18.99 -14.30
N ASN A 64 9.23 -18.44 -15.28
CA ASN A 64 8.80 -19.21 -16.44
C ASN A 64 8.93 -18.42 -17.76
N LEU A 65 8.29 -18.94 -18.82
CA LEU A 65 8.32 -18.37 -20.16
C LEU A 65 7.90 -16.89 -20.19
N LEU A 66 7.01 -16.44 -19.31
CA LEU A 66 6.50 -15.07 -19.31
C LEU A 66 7.64 -14.05 -19.12
N ALA A 67 8.57 -14.29 -18.19
CA ALA A 67 9.75 -13.44 -18.02
C ALA A 67 10.66 -13.47 -19.27
N GLN A 68 10.82 -14.63 -19.90
CA GLN A 68 11.68 -14.76 -21.09
C GLN A 68 11.11 -14.01 -22.31
N ILE A 69 9.79 -13.89 -22.40
CA ILE A 69 9.11 -13.12 -23.45
C ILE A 69 9.25 -11.62 -23.19
N HIS A 70 9.00 -11.19 -21.94
CA HIS A 70 8.78 -9.78 -21.63
C HIS A 70 9.99 -9.05 -21.03
N THR A 71 11.11 -9.74 -20.76
CA THR A 71 12.36 -9.07 -20.37
C THR A 71 13.60 -9.74 -20.95
N LYS A 72 14.62 -8.92 -21.22
CA LYS A 72 15.97 -9.37 -21.58
C LYS A 72 16.76 -9.88 -20.37
N HIS A 73 16.27 -9.64 -19.17
CA HIS A 73 16.92 -9.94 -17.89
C HIS A 73 16.02 -10.80 -16.99
N PRO A 74 15.55 -11.99 -17.44
CA PRO A 74 14.67 -12.83 -16.64
C PRO A 74 15.29 -13.23 -15.29
N GLU A 75 16.62 -13.28 -15.18
CA GLU A 75 17.37 -13.53 -13.95
C GLU A 75 17.18 -12.45 -12.87
N LEU A 76 16.72 -11.25 -13.27
CA LEU A 76 16.44 -10.10 -12.40
C LEU A 76 14.94 -9.93 -12.09
N CYS A 77 14.06 -10.83 -12.55
CA CYS A 77 12.63 -10.74 -12.22
C CYS A 77 12.38 -11.16 -10.77
N ASP A 78 12.24 -10.17 -9.89
CA ASP A 78 11.84 -10.38 -8.50
C ASP A 78 10.30 -10.41 -8.37
N LYS A 79 9.78 -11.34 -7.57
CA LYS A 79 8.34 -11.44 -7.28
C LYS A 79 7.93 -10.48 -6.17
N VAL A 80 7.65 -9.23 -6.54
CA VAL A 80 7.46 -8.15 -5.56
C VAL A 80 6.23 -7.30 -5.84
N GLY A 81 5.70 -6.66 -4.78
CA GLY A 81 4.59 -5.72 -4.89
C GLY A 81 4.12 -5.21 -3.53
N GLY A 82 3.05 -4.41 -3.53
CA GLY A 82 2.41 -3.90 -2.32
C GLY A 82 3.14 -2.71 -1.71
N LEU A 83 4.29 -2.95 -1.08
CA LEU A 83 5.20 -1.91 -0.60
C LEU A 83 6.38 -1.83 -1.56
N LEU A 84 6.65 -0.65 -2.10
CA LEU A 84 7.85 -0.39 -2.91
C LEU A 84 8.57 0.84 -2.36
N ALA A 85 9.78 0.66 -1.82
CA ALA A 85 10.58 1.72 -1.24
C ALA A 85 11.93 1.83 -1.97
N MET A 86 12.18 2.97 -2.62
CA MET A 86 13.33 3.11 -3.52
C MET A 86 13.87 4.53 -3.60
N HIS A 87 15.11 4.67 -4.08
CA HIS A 87 15.71 5.97 -4.34
C HIS A 87 15.04 6.63 -5.55
N ILE A 88 14.91 7.96 -5.55
CA ILE A 88 14.22 8.72 -6.62
C ILE A 88 14.84 8.48 -8.01
N ASP A 89 16.16 8.30 -8.09
CA ASP A 89 16.84 8.03 -9.35
C ASP A 89 16.47 6.66 -9.93
N ASP A 90 16.26 5.66 -9.08
CA ASP A 90 15.83 4.32 -9.50
C ASP A 90 14.39 4.41 -10.02
N LEU A 91 13.53 5.15 -9.32
CA LEU A 91 12.16 5.38 -9.76
C LEU A 91 12.10 6.12 -11.10
N LYS A 92 12.99 7.09 -11.35
CA LYS A 92 13.08 7.81 -12.62
C LYS A 92 13.49 6.91 -13.78
N ALA A 93 14.38 5.94 -13.55
CA ALA A 93 14.74 4.94 -14.55
C ALA A 93 13.61 3.93 -14.76
N LEU A 94 13.00 3.46 -13.68
CA LEU A 94 11.97 2.43 -13.68
C LEU A 94 10.64 2.89 -14.28
N ALA A 95 10.15 4.08 -13.93
CA ALA A 95 8.76 4.46 -14.21
C ALA A 95 8.37 4.37 -15.70
N PRO A 96 9.19 4.83 -16.67
CA PRO A 96 8.88 4.64 -18.09
C PRO A 96 8.84 3.15 -18.50
N MET A 97 9.74 2.34 -17.95
CA MET A 97 9.78 0.90 -18.23
C MET A 97 8.60 0.17 -17.59
N TRP A 98 8.20 0.54 -16.38
CA TRP A 98 7.03 -0.01 -15.71
C TRP A 98 5.76 0.21 -16.54
N LEU A 99 5.54 1.43 -17.03
CA LEU A 99 4.41 1.72 -17.91
C LEU A 99 4.46 0.90 -19.20
N SER A 100 5.59 0.95 -19.92
CA SER A 100 5.74 0.24 -21.19
C SER A 100 5.59 -1.28 -21.04
N LYS A 101 6.16 -1.88 -19.99
CA LYS A 101 6.03 -3.32 -19.73
C LYS A 101 4.64 -3.71 -19.25
N THR A 102 3.93 -2.82 -18.55
CA THR A 102 2.52 -3.04 -18.22
C THR A 102 1.67 -3.12 -19.48
N GLU A 103 1.88 -2.20 -20.43
CA GLU A 103 1.18 -2.21 -21.73
C GLU A 103 1.51 -3.48 -22.52
N GLU A 104 2.79 -3.85 -22.60
CA GLU A 104 3.25 -5.06 -23.30
C GLU A 104 2.58 -6.34 -22.76
N VAL A 105 2.59 -6.55 -21.44
CA VAL A 105 1.96 -7.72 -20.80
C VAL A 105 0.43 -7.66 -20.91
N ARG A 106 -0.16 -6.47 -20.97
CA ARG A 106 -1.60 -6.29 -21.17
C ARG A 106 -2.03 -6.56 -22.61
N GLU A 107 -1.19 -6.30 -23.59
CA GLU A 107 -1.46 -6.61 -24.98
C GLU A 107 -1.30 -8.11 -25.29
N ASP A 108 -0.43 -8.80 -24.54
CA ASP A 108 -0.19 -10.23 -24.69
C ASP A 108 -1.26 -11.12 -24.05
N ARG A 109 -2.47 -11.06 -24.62
CA ARG A 109 -3.62 -11.86 -24.18
C ARG A 109 -3.42 -13.37 -24.34
N ALA A 110 -2.49 -13.79 -25.20
CA ALA A 110 -2.21 -15.20 -25.44
C ALA A 110 -1.56 -15.89 -24.23
N HIS A 111 -0.88 -15.13 -23.38
CA HIS A 111 -0.13 -15.65 -22.23
C HIS A 111 -0.76 -15.33 -20.87
N TRP A 112 -2.03 -14.92 -20.83
CA TRP A 112 -2.76 -14.64 -19.58
C TRP A 112 -3.18 -15.88 -18.79
N SER A 113 -2.85 -17.08 -19.25
CA SER A 113 -3.27 -18.31 -18.58
C SER A 113 -2.78 -18.38 -17.13
N THR A 114 -3.61 -18.94 -16.25
CA THR A 114 -3.36 -19.00 -14.80
C THR A 114 -2.06 -19.72 -14.45
N ASN A 115 -1.66 -20.72 -15.25
CA ASN A 115 -0.40 -21.46 -15.09
C ASN A 115 0.85 -20.66 -15.47
N LEU A 116 0.72 -19.65 -16.34
CA LEU A 116 1.83 -18.78 -16.72
C LEU A 116 1.94 -17.57 -15.80
N THR A 117 0.82 -16.93 -15.50
CA THR A 117 0.79 -15.65 -14.77
C THR A 117 0.50 -15.79 -13.29
N GLY A 118 -0.14 -16.88 -12.84
CA GLY A 118 -0.71 -16.93 -11.49
C GLY A 118 -1.91 -15.99 -11.30
N ASP A 119 -2.39 -15.33 -12.36
CA ASP A 119 -3.66 -14.60 -12.35
C ASP A 119 -4.79 -15.61 -12.19
N ILE A 120 -5.41 -15.65 -11.02
CA ILE A 120 -6.49 -16.59 -10.71
C ILE A 120 -7.72 -16.41 -11.61
N TYR A 121 -7.85 -15.24 -12.28
CA TYR A 121 -8.94 -14.96 -13.19
C TYR A 121 -8.58 -15.27 -14.65
N GLY A 122 -7.30 -15.38 -14.98
CA GLY A 122 -6.80 -15.55 -16.35
C GLY A 122 -7.21 -14.40 -17.29
N LYS A 123 -7.26 -13.16 -16.78
CA LYS A 123 -7.78 -11.97 -17.48
C LYS A 123 -6.76 -10.84 -17.59
N GLY A 124 -5.50 -11.11 -17.28
CA GLY A 124 -4.44 -10.10 -17.23
C GLY A 124 -4.69 -9.04 -16.17
N TRP A 125 -5.31 -9.42 -15.04
CA TRP A 125 -5.60 -8.47 -13.95
C TRP A 125 -4.31 -7.94 -13.31
N ILE A 126 -3.30 -8.80 -13.21
CA ILE A 126 -2.00 -8.50 -12.59
C ILE A 126 -0.92 -8.09 -13.60
N SER A 127 -1.29 -7.69 -14.82
CA SER A 127 -0.33 -7.22 -15.85
C SER A 127 0.54 -6.07 -15.36
N GLU A 128 0.02 -5.17 -14.54
CA GLU A 128 0.74 -4.05 -13.94
C GLU A 128 1.82 -4.49 -12.94
N MET A 129 1.57 -5.56 -12.17
CA MET A 129 2.54 -6.12 -11.22
C MET A 129 3.70 -6.80 -11.97
N TYR A 130 3.39 -7.46 -13.09
CA TYR A 130 4.41 -7.96 -14.01
C TYR A 130 5.16 -6.83 -14.71
N GLY A 131 4.45 -5.79 -15.14
CA GLY A 131 5.05 -4.59 -15.71
C GLY A 131 6.08 -3.96 -14.78
N TYR A 132 5.79 -3.90 -13.47
CA TYR A 132 6.76 -3.47 -12.46
C TYR A 132 7.99 -4.38 -12.43
N SER A 133 7.77 -5.68 -12.27
CA SER A 133 8.85 -6.66 -12.06
C SER A 133 9.77 -6.76 -13.29
N PHE A 134 9.20 -6.79 -14.49
CA PHE A 134 9.94 -6.77 -15.75
C PHE A 134 10.60 -5.41 -16.00
N GLY A 135 9.92 -4.30 -15.71
CA GLY A 135 10.52 -2.96 -15.83
C GLY A 135 11.72 -2.77 -14.90
N ALA A 136 11.65 -3.31 -13.68
CA ALA A 136 12.74 -3.29 -12.71
C ALA A 136 13.93 -4.13 -13.18
N ALA A 137 13.67 -5.30 -13.76
CA ALA A 137 14.69 -6.13 -14.38
C ALA A 137 15.41 -5.40 -15.54
N GLU A 138 14.67 -4.72 -16.42
CA GLU A 138 15.24 -3.97 -17.56
C GLU A 138 16.18 -2.83 -17.14
N VAL A 139 15.93 -2.20 -15.98
CA VAL A 139 16.80 -1.13 -15.45
C VAL A 139 17.80 -1.63 -14.41
N GLY A 140 17.91 -2.94 -14.24
CA GLY A 140 18.94 -3.58 -13.43
C GLY A 140 18.72 -3.52 -11.92
N LEU A 141 17.48 -3.32 -11.45
CA LEU A 141 17.18 -3.29 -10.02
C LEU A 141 17.17 -4.70 -9.43
N ARG A 142 17.68 -4.83 -8.20
CA ARG A 142 17.59 -6.07 -7.43
C ARG A 142 17.01 -5.79 -6.05
N HIS A 143 15.83 -6.33 -5.78
CA HIS A 143 15.09 -5.99 -4.56
C HIS A 143 15.72 -6.65 -3.32
N LYS A 144 15.73 -5.92 -2.21
CA LYS A 144 15.78 -6.50 -0.87
C LYS A 144 14.35 -6.85 -0.47
N ILE A 145 14.02 -8.13 -0.59
CA ILE A 145 12.66 -8.64 -0.34
C ILE A 145 12.51 -8.94 1.15
N ASN A 146 11.41 -8.48 1.75
CA ASN A 146 11.10 -8.76 3.14
C ASN A 146 9.63 -9.18 3.31
N ASP A 147 9.44 -10.45 3.68
CA ASP A 147 8.13 -11.10 3.88
C ASP A 147 7.39 -10.61 5.14
N ASP A 148 8.08 -9.89 6.03
CA ASP A 148 7.56 -9.50 7.35
C ASP A 148 7.02 -8.07 7.39
N LEU A 149 7.26 -7.27 6.34
CA LEU A 149 6.85 -5.85 6.35
C LEU A 149 5.34 -5.67 6.25
N MET A 150 4.70 -6.52 5.46
CA MET A 150 3.30 -6.38 5.08
C MET A 150 2.56 -7.68 5.32
N ILE A 151 1.35 -7.59 5.87
CA ILE A 151 0.48 -8.75 6.06
C ILE A 151 -0.93 -8.47 5.56
N TYR A 152 -1.58 -9.51 5.05
CA TYR A 152 -3.02 -9.48 4.80
C TYR A 152 -3.75 -9.78 6.12
N PRO A 153 -4.69 -8.92 6.58
CA PRO A 153 -5.62 -9.30 7.63
C PRO A 153 -6.23 -10.69 7.38
N GLY A 154 -6.35 -11.49 8.44
CA GLY A 154 -6.70 -12.91 8.38
C GLY A 154 -5.50 -13.87 8.30
N TYR A 155 -4.31 -13.39 7.92
CA TYR A 155 -3.11 -14.24 7.88
C TYR A 155 -2.38 -14.22 9.21
N VAL A 156 -1.73 -15.33 9.56
CA VAL A 156 -0.94 -15.45 10.80
C VAL A 156 0.50 -14.98 10.53
N PRO A 157 1.00 -13.93 11.23
CA PRO A 157 2.38 -13.50 11.07
C PRO A 157 3.34 -14.59 11.56
N ARG A 158 4.60 -14.53 11.10
CA ARG A 158 5.66 -15.37 11.68
C ARG A 158 5.81 -15.02 13.17
N ALA A 159 6.16 -16.02 13.98
CA ALA A 159 6.30 -15.84 15.42
C ALA A 159 7.32 -14.73 15.73
N GLY A 160 6.91 -13.73 16.50
CA GLY A 160 7.76 -12.60 16.91
C GLY A 160 7.85 -11.45 15.90
N VAL A 161 7.18 -11.55 14.75
CA VAL A 161 7.10 -10.50 13.73
C VAL A 161 5.89 -9.60 13.97
N GLU A 162 6.12 -8.29 13.91
CA GLU A 162 5.07 -7.28 13.89
C GLU A 162 5.11 -6.54 12.54
N PRO A 163 4.17 -6.82 11.62
CA PRO A 163 4.14 -6.16 10.32
C PRO A 163 3.93 -4.65 10.47
N VAL A 164 4.55 -3.84 9.62
CA VAL A 164 4.40 -2.37 9.64
C VAL A 164 3.29 -1.88 8.71
N LEU A 165 2.74 -2.77 7.89
CA LEU A 165 1.73 -2.46 6.87
C LEU A 165 0.67 -3.56 6.82
N PHE A 166 -0.60 -3.18 6.81
CA PHE A 166 -1.68 -4.09 6.40
C PHE A 166 -2.01 -3.87 4.93
N HIS A 167 -2.33 -4.93 4.21
CA HIS A 167 -2.95 -4.87 2.88
C HIS A 167 -4.29 -5.60 2.95
N TYR A 168 -5.40 -4.87 3.02
CA TYR A 168 -6.74 -5.45 3.19
C TYR A 168 -7.42 -5.77 1.85
N GLY A 169 -6.63 -6.27 0.90
CA GLY A 169 -7.07 -6.57 -0.46
C GLY A 169 -7.92 -7.84 -0.59
N LEU A 170 -7.91 -8.70 0.44
CA LEU A 170 -8.61 -9.99 0.49
C LEU A 170 -9.68 -9.99 1.59
N PRO A 171 -10.76 -10.79 1.44
CA PRO A 171 -11.73 -10.99 2.50
C PRO A 171 -11.09 -11.71 3.71
N PHE A 172 -11.52 -11.36 4.91
CA PHE A 172 -11.05 -12.01 6.15
C PHE A 172 -12.15 -12.12 7.21
N THR A 173 -11.94 -13.01 8.18
CA THR A 173 -12.92 -13.36 9.21
C THR A 173 -12.30 -13.32 10.61
N VAL A 174 -13.11 -12.98 11.60
CA VAL A 174 -12.80 -13.11 13.04
C VAL A 174 -14.01 -13.70 13.74
N GLY A 175 -13.99 -15.01 13.97
CA GLY A 175 -15.16 -15.74 14.44
C GLY A 175 -16.29 -15.68 13.41
N ASN A 176 -17.45 -15.19 13.83
CA ASN A 176 -18.62 -15.02 12.95
C ASN A 176 -18.67 -13.65 12.24
N TRP A 177 -17.74 -12.75 12.53
CA TRP A 177 -17.64 -11.45 11.88
C TRP A 177 -16.69 -11.55 10.68
N SER A 178 -16.97 -10.81 9.61
CA SER A 178 -16.16 -10.79 8.40
C SER A 178 -16.11 -9.40 7.79
N PHE A 179 -15.06 -9.16 7.00
CA PHE A 179 -14.95 -7.97 6.17
C PHE A 179 -14.38 -8.32 4.79
N SER A 180 -14.94 -7.68 3.77
CA SER A 180 -14.45 -7.69 2.40
C SER A 180 -14.60 -6.29 1.83
N LYS A 181 -13.51 -5.72 1.31
CA LYS A 181 -13.59 -4.41 0.66
C LYS A 181 -14.53 -4.41 -0.55
N LEU A 182 -14.68 -5.55 -1.22
CA LEU A 182 -15.53 -5.70 -2.40
C LEU A 182 -17.03 -5.54 -2.06
N ASP A 183 -17.42 -5.85 -0.82
CA ASP A 183 -18.81 -5.62 -0.35
C ASP A 183 -19.11 -4.11 -0.20
N HIS A 184 -18.07 -3.29 -0.23
CA HIS A 184 -18.12 -1.82 -0.11
C HIS A 184 -17.62 -1.12 -1.39
N HIS A 185 -17.73 -1.78 -2.54
CA HIS A 185 -17.29 -1.24 -3.83
C HIS A 185 -18.05 0.04 -4.23
N GLU A 186 -19.36 0.08 -4.02
CA GLU A 186 -20.21 1.24 -4.32
C GLU A 186 -20.70 1.92 -3.04
N ASP A 187 -19.79 2.10 -2.07
CA ASP A 187 -20.15 2.60 -0.75
C ASP A 187 -19.81 4.08 -0.54
N ALA A 188 -20.84 4.93 -0.41
CA ALA A 188 -20.71 6.35 -0.14
C ALA A 188 -20.47 6.70 1.35
N ILE A 189 -20.00 5.73 2.17
CA ILE A 189 -19.81 5.85 3.61
C ILE A 189 -19.05 7.12 4.07
N VAL A 190 -18.14 7.63 3.24
CA VAL A 190 -17.42 8.90 3.49
C VAL A 190 -18.37 10.09 3.63
N TYR A 191 -19.47 10.09 2.88
CA TYR A 191 -20.43 11.19 2.82
C TYR A 191 -21.67 10.99 3.72
N ASP A 192 -21.87 9.77 4.21
CA ASP A 192 -22.97 9.41 5.11
C ASP A 192 -22.58 9.68 6.57
N CYS A 193 -22.96 10.85 7.10
CA CYS A 193 -22.59 11.27 8.44
C CYS A 193 -22.77 10.18 9.51
N ASN A 194 -21.71 9.94 10.28
CA ASN A 194 -21.63 9.01 11.39
C ASN A 194 -21.81 7.52 11.04
N ARG A 195 -21.85 7.16 9.76
CA ARG A 195 -21.87 5.78 9.30
C ARG A 195 -20.47 5.17 9.41
N LEU A 196 -20.37 3.96 9.96
CA LEU A 196 -19.12 3.21 10.11
C LEU A 196 -19.26 1.82 9.49
N PHE A 197 -18.14 1.16 9.20
CA PHE A 197 -18.15 -0.26 8.88
C PHE A 197 -18.64 -1.08 10.07
N PRO A 198 -19.15 -2.32 9.85
CA PRO A 198 -19.66 -3.17 10.91
C PRO A 198 -18.67 -3.32 12.07
N GLU A 199 -19.17 -3.13 13.29
CA GLU A 199 -18.42 -3.25 14.54
C GLU A 199 -17.79 -4.66 14.68
N PRO A 200 -16.46 -4.77 14.80
CA PRO A 200 -15.79 -6.05 14.99
C PRO A 200 -15.85 -6.55 16.45
N PRO A 201 -15.54 -7.83 16.71
CA PRO A 201 -15.48 -8.37 18.07
C PRO A 201 -14.48 -7.63 18.97
N TYR A 202 -14.78 -7.53 20.27
CA TYR A 202 -13.89 -6.89 21.24
C TYR A 202 -12.74 -7.80 21.67
N PRO A 203 -11.65 -7.25 22.26
CA PRO A 203 -10.50 -8.05 22.67
C PRO A 203 -10.82 -9.26 23.57
N ARG A 204 -11.79 -9.12 24.48
CA ARG A 204 -12.22 -10.23 25.36
C ARG A 204 -12.89 -11.37 24.59
N GLU A 205 -13.63 -11.07 23.53
CA GLU A 205 -14.28 -12.07 22.69
C GLU A 205 -13.24 -12.83 21.86
N VAL A 206 -12.25 -12.12 21.33
CA VAL A 206 -11.11 -12.73 20.61
C VAL A 206 -10.29 -13.64 21.54
N GLN A 207 -10.06 -13.21 22.78
CA GLN A 207 -9.37 -14.03 23.80
C GLN A 207 -10.12 -15.32 24.13
N ALA A 208 -11.45 -15.29 24.11
CA ALA A 208 -12.28 -16.47 24.33
C ALA A 208 -12.36 -17.37 23.08
N LEU A 209 -12.23 -16.78 21.89
CA LEU A 209 -12.32 -17.49 20.60
C LEU A 209 -11.07 -18.32 20.29
N GLU A 210 -9.88 -17.79 20.57
CA GLU A 210 -8.61 -18.43 20.20
C GLU A 210 -7.62 -18.45 21.37
N ALA A 211 -7.16 -19.66 21.71
CA ALA A 211 -6.24 -19.90 22.82
C ALA A 211 -4.77 -19.83 22.37
N GLU A 212 -4.48 -20.18 21.11
CA GLU A 212 -3.13 -20.20 20.57
C GLU A 212 -2.62 -18.76 20.38
N PRO A 213 -1.50 -18.37 21.02
CA PRO A 213 -1.06 -16.97 21.05
C PRO A 213 -0.86 -16.31 19.68
N ASN A 214 -0.23 -16.98 18.71
CA ASN A 214 0.07 -16.38 17.40
C ASN A 214 -1.20 -16.20 16.55
N LYS A 215 -2.08 -17.20 16.52
CA LYS A 215 -3.40 -17.10 15.87
C LYS A 215 -4.26 -16.06 16.55
N ARG A 216 -4.27 -16.00 17.88
CA ARG A 216 -5.00 -14.94 18.59
C ARG A 216 -4.47 -13.55 18.22
N HIS A 217 -3.14 -13.41 18.12
CA HIS A 217 -2.51 -12.16 17.69
C HIS A 217 -2.93 -11.77 16.27
N SER A 218 -2.98 -12.72 15.33
CA SER A 218 -3.45 -12.43 13.97
C SER A 218 -4.90 -11.95 13.91
N LEU A 219 -5.76 -12.44 14.79
CA LEU A 219 -7.13 -11.94 14.93
C LEU A 219 -7.15 -10.51 15.48
N PHE A 220 -6.26 -10.16 16.43
CA PHE A 220 -6.12 -8.78 16.89
C PHE A 220 -5.65 -7.84 15.78
N LEU A 221 -4.65 -8.24 14.98
CA LEU A 221 -4.20 -7.48 13.81
C LEU A 221 -5.33 -7.26 12.81
N SER A 222 -6.16 -8.28 12.59
CA SER A 222 -7.30 -8.19 11.68
C SER A 222 -8.35 -7.19 12.16
N ILE A 223 -8.62 -7.14 13.47
CA ILE A 223 -9.55 -6.18 14.07
C ILE A 223 -8.95 -4.77 14.09
N GLU A 224 -7.65 -4.62 14.35
CA GLU A 224 -6.93 -3.35 14.28
C GLU A 224 -7.14 -2.68 12.91
N CYS A 225 -7.08 -3.45 11.82
CA CYS A 225 -7.32 -2.94 10.47
C CYS A 225 -8.67 -2.21 10.36
N ILE A 226 -9.79 -2.84 10.77
CA ILE A 226 -11.12 -2.22 10.68
C ILE A 226 -11.34 -1.12 11.70
N ASN A 227 -10.78 -1.24 12.90
CA ASN A 227 -10.83 -0.15 13.87
C ASN A 227 -10.12 1.09 13.33
N THR A 228 -8.97 0.94 12.67
CA THR A 228 -8.24 2.04 12.05
C THR A 228 -9.05 2.72 10.94
N LEU A 229 -9.72 1.94 10.08
CA LEU A 229 -10.64 2.49 9.07
C LEU A 229 -11.78 3.28 9.72
N ASN A 230 -12.42 2.72 10.76
CA ASN A 230 -13.52 3.36 11.45
C ASN A 230 -13.10 4.61 12.25
N GLU A 231 -11.92 4.62 12.86
CA GLU A 231 -11.36 5.82 13.48
C GLU A 231 -11.13 6.94 12.46
N GLY A 232 -10.65 6.59 11.26
CA GLY A 232 -10.52 7.51 10.13
C GLY A 232 -11.86 8.11 9.73
N LEU A 233 -12.90 7.28 9.59
CA LEU A 233 -14.27 7.73 9.27
C LEU A 233 -14.85 8.65 10.35
N VAL A 234 -14.72 8.29 11.64
CA VAL A 234 -15.15 9.15 12.76
C VAL A 234 -14.49 10.53 12.67
N SER A 235 -13.18 10.56 12.44
CA SER A 235 -12.42 11.81 12.35
C SER A 235 -12.82 12.63 11.11
N HIS A 236 -13.00 11.94 9.98
CA HIS A 236 -13.43 12.55 8.72
C HIS A 236 -14.83 13.18 8.85
N HIS A 237 -15.83 12.44 9.33
CA HIS A 237 -17.19 12.95 9.52
C HIS A 237 -17.22 14.15 10.47
N ALA A 238 -16.45 14.11 11.55
CA ALA A 238 -16.30 15.26 12.44
C ALA A 238 -15.71 16.49 11.71
N SER A 239 -14.66 16.32 10.90
CA SER A 239 -14.07 17.41 10.11
C SER A 239 -15.01 17.98 9.05
N ARG A 240 -15.96 17.18 8.56
CA ARG A 240 -17.01 17.58 7.61
C ARG A 240 -18.19 18.29 8.28
N GLY A 241 -18.17 18.47 9.59
CA GLY A 241 -19.23 19.15 10.34
C GLY A 241 -20.44 18.27 10.66
N CYS A 242 -20.32 16.95 10.58
CA CYS A 242 -21.38 16.05 11.04
C CYS A 242 -21.67 16.27 12.53
N SER A 243 -22.93 16.14 12.92
CA SER A 243 -23.33 16.20 14.33
C SER A 243 -22.65 15.08 15.11
N LYS A 244 -22.34 15.33 16.39
CA LYS A 244 -21.70 14.30 17.24
C LYS A 244 -22.59 13.05 17.27
N PRO A 245 -22.04 11.86 16.98
CA PRO A 245 -22.81 10.63 17.05
C PRO A 245 -23.28 10.36 18.47
N LYS A 246 -24.42 9.66 18.61
CA LYS A 246 -24.85 9.15 19.91
C LYS A 246 -23.76 8.26 20.48
N TRP A 247 -23.58 8.32 21.80
CA TRP A 247 -22.62 7.45 22.47
C TRP A 247 -22.94 5.98 22.18
N SER A 248 -21.90 5.21 21.88
CA SER A 248 -21.96 3.75 21.83
C SER A 248 -20.73 3.19 22.52
N LYS A 249 -20.82 1.94 22.98
CA LYS A 249 -19.69 1.20 23.53
C LYS A 249 -18.52 1.20 22.53
N TYR A 250 -18.81 1.00 21.24
CA TYR A 250 -17.82 0.96 20.18
C TYR A 250 -17.11 2.29 19.96
N LEU A 251 -17.84 3.41 19.92
CA LEU A 251 -17.23 4.73 19.79
C LEU A 251 -16.37 5.10 20.99
N SER A 252 -16.75 4.66 22.19
CA SER A 252 -15.90 4.78 23.38
C SER A 252 -14.65 3.92 23.26
N PHE A 253 -14.78 2.75 22.64
CA PHE A 253 -13.69 1.80 22.45
C PHE A 253 -12.67 2.25 21.40
N LEU A 254 -13.10 2.76 20.25
CA LEU A 254 -12.21 3.34 19.23
C LEU A 254 -11.35 4.47 19.81
N LYS A 255 -11.87 5.24 20.77
CA LYS A 255 -11.10 6.29 21.46
C LYS A 255 -10.07 5.77 22.46
N SER A 256 -10.15 4.50 22.86
CA SER A 256 -9.44 3.98 24.04
C SER A 256 -7.98 3.59 23.82
N LYS A 257 -7.43 3.72 22.60
CA LYS A 257 -6.08 3.25 22.21
C LYS A 257 -5.76 1.79 22.61
N THR A 258 -6.77 1.00 23.01
CA THR A 258 -6.59 -0.36 23.53
C THR A 258 -5.93 -1.26 22.51
N PHE A 259 -6.39 -1.23 21.25
CA PHE A 259 -5.78 -2.04 20.19
C PHE A 259 -4.36 -1.62 19.89
N ALA A 260 -4.07 -0.32 19.78
CA ALA A 260 -2.70 0.17 19.61
C ALA A 260 -1.73 -0.33 20.71
N HIS A 261 -2.22 -0.59 21.93
CA HIS A 261 -1.42 -1.21 22.99
C HIS A 261 -1.31 -2.75 22.88
N LEU A 262 -2.37 -3.42 22.42
CA LEU A 262 -2.39 -4.89 22.31
C LEU A 262 -1.55 -5.39 21.13
N THR A 263 -1.52 -4.63 20.04
CA THR A 263 -0.87 -5.03 18.80
C THR A 263 0.39 -4.25 18.52
N GLN A 264 0.81 -3.35 19.43
CA GLN A 264 1.92 -2.40 19.32
C GLN A 264 2.85 -2.76 18.17
N PRO A 265 2.77 -2.07 17.01
CA PRO A 265 3.75 -2.28 15.97
C PRO A 265 5.10 -2.02 16.62
N ARG A 266 5.88 -3.08 16.80
CA ARG A 266 7.26 -2.91 17.21
C ARG A 266 7.84 -2.07 16.07
N TYR A 267 8.29 -0.86 16.39
CA TYR A 267 9.36 -0.24 15.61
C TYR A 267 10.32 -1.37 15.26
N LEU A 268 10.78 -1.47 14.01
CA LEU A 268 11.82 -2.42 13.65
C LEU A 268 13.07 -2.08 14.49
N THR A 269 13.04 -2.44 15.77
CA THR A 269 14.15 -2.42 16.68
C THR A 269 14.95 -3.60 16.22
N HIS A 270 15.89 -3.28 15.32
CA HIS A 270 17.19 -3.89 15.21
C HIS A 270 17.39 -5.04 16.19
N GLY A 271 17.57 -6.25 15.64
CA GLY A 271 18.24 -7.30 16.38
C GLY A 271 19.56 -6.77 16.93
N SER A 272 19.86 -7.12 18.18
CA SER A 272 21.16 -6.92 18.86
C SER A 272 21.53 -5.47 19.27
N PRO A 273 21.40 -5.09 20.56
CA PRO A 273 21.51 -3.71 21.04
C PRO A 273 22.88 -2.99 20.99
N GLN A 274 23.98 -3.57 20.50
CA GLN A 274 25.31 -2.98 20.81
C GLN A 274 26.35 -2.89 19.68
N ILE A 275 26.11 -3.40 18.46
CA ILE A 275 27.16 -3.41 17.42
C ILE A 275 26.77 -2.59 16.17
N GLU A 276 25.50 -2.56 15.75
CA GLU A 276 25.10 -1.83 14.52
C GLU A 276 24.81 -0.33 14.72
N LYS A 277 24.49 0.11 15.95
CA LYS A 277 24.31 1.55 16.22
C LYS A 277 25.58 2.35 15.94
N ALA A 278 26.76 1.75 16.07
CA ALA A 278 28.03 2.43 15.86
C ALA A 278 28.28 2.74 14.38
N GLU A 279 27.97 1.82 13.45
CA GLU A 279 28.24 2.02 12.01
C GLU A 279 27.21 2.94 11.34
N ILE A 280 25.92 2.84 11.71
CA ILE A 280 24.88 3.75 11.19
C ILE A 280 25.05 5.16 11.77
N GLN A 281 25.43 5.30 13.05
CA GLN A 281 25.78 6.61 13.61
C GLN A 281 27.04 7.20 12.97
N GLN A 282 28.05 6.39 12.63
CA GLN A 282 29.24 6.88 11.91
C GLN A 282 28.92 7.38 10.50
N TYR A 283 28.00 6.74 9.77
CA TYR A 283 27.58 7.26 8.46
C TYR A 283 26.69 8.51 8.53
N THR A 284 26.00 8.73 9.65
CA THR A 284 24.98 9.79 9.80
C THR A 284 25.43 11.01 10.58
N PHE A 285 26.50 10.95 11.37
CA PHE A 285 26.95 12.09 12.22
C PHE A 285 28.24 12.80 11.75
N ASP A 286 28.99 12.29 10.77
CA ASP A 286 30.31 12.84 10.44
C ASP A 286 30.33 13.97 9.38
N LYS A 287 29.18 14.54 8.99
CA LYS A 287 29.16 15.74 8.12
C LYS A 287 28.16 16.80 8.58
N PRO A 288 28.59 17.79 9.39
CA PRO A 288 27.76 18.97 9.64
C PRO A 288 27.47 19.68 8.30
N GLY A 289 26.20 19.74 7.90
CA GLY A 289 25.73 20.51 6.74
C GLY A 289 25.02 19.77 5.62
N LYS A 290 24.82 18.44 5.67
CA LYS A 290 23.92 17.75 4.71
C LYS A 290 22.49 17.73 5.24
N PRO A 291 21.49 18.23 4.47
CA PRO A 291 20.07 18.06 4.84
C PRO A 291 19.73 16.57 4.93
N TYR A 292 18.85 16.22 5.86
CA TYR A 292 18.35 14.85 6.00
C TYR A 292 17.69 14.38 4.68
N PRO A 293 17.86 13.10 4.28
CA PRO A 293 17.20 12.56 3.11
C PRO A 293 15.68 12.71 3.22
N LYS A 294 15.05 13.20 2.16
CA LYS A 294 13.61 13.46 2.10
C LYS A 294 12.87 12.25 1.57
N ILE A 295 11.90 11.79 2.33
CA ILE A 295 10.96 10.72 1.94
C ILE A 295 9.68 11.36 1.39
N HIS A 296 9.11 10.73 0.38
CA HIS A 296 7.78 11.06 -0.12
C HIS A 296 6.95 9.80 -0.31
N THR A 297 5.74 9.76 0.21
CA THR A 297 4.82 8.64 0.03
C THR A 297 3.85 8.93 -1.11
N VAL A 298 3.65 7.98 -2.01
CA VAL A 298 2.67 8.09 -3.09
C VAL A 298 1.76 6.88 -3.11
N PHE A 299 0.48 7.10 -3.41
CA PHE A 299 -0.50 6.03 -3.62
C PHE A 299 -1.47 6.43 -4.74
N SER A 300 -2.04 5.45 -5.43
CA SER A 300 -2.90 5.68 -6.60
C SER A 300 -4.36 5.36 -6.31
N THR A 301 -5.26 6.17 -6.86
CA THR A 301 -6.72 6.03 -6.72
C THR A 301 -7.44 6.48 -7.99
N GLU A 302 -8.69 6.08 -8.14
CA GLU A 302 -9.62 6.61 -9.14
C GLU A 302 -10.72 7.47 -8.50
N CYS A 303 -11.44 8.27 -9.30
CA CYS A 303 -12.58 9.09 -8.85
C CYS A 303 -13.83 8.24 -8.54
N THR A 304 -13.75 7.35 -7.54
CA THR A 304 -14.88 6.49 -7.15
C THR A 304 -15.04 6.47 -5.64
N THR A 305 -16.27 6.22 -5.18
CA THR A 305 -16.56 6.06 -3.75
C THR A 305 -15.79 4.92 -3.11
N TYR A 306 -15.45 3.89 -3.90
CA TYR A 306 -14.57 2.80 -3.49
C TYR A 306 -13.22 3.29 -2.96
N PHE A 307 -12.58 4.21 -3.69
CA PHE A 307 -11.29 4.76 -3.30
C PHE A 307 -11.41 5.90 -2.29
N ASP A 308 -12.57 6.53 -2.14
CA ASP A 308 -12.79 7.60 -1.17
C ASP A 308 -12.61 7.10 0.26
N TRP A 309 -13.29 6.01 0.63
CA TRP A 309 -13.19 5.47 1.99
C TRP A 309 -11.81 4.84 2.25
N GLN A 310 -11.18 4.27 1.23
CA GLN A 310 -9.79 3.80 1.30
C GLN A 310 -8.83 4.96 1.54
N THR A 311 -9.00 6.09 0.83
CA THR A 311 -8.20 7.32 1.03
C THR A 311 -8.34 7.84 2.46
N VAL A 312 -9.55 7.86 3.03
CA VAL A 312 -9.77 8.27 4.43
C VAL A 312 -8.98 7.38 5.39
N GLY A 313 -9.06 6.05 5.20
CA GLY A 313 -8.30 5.07 5.97
C GLY A 313 -6.79 5.25 5.86
N PHE A 314 -6.29 5.35 4.63
CA PHE A 314 -4.88 5.57 4.31
C PHE A 314 -4.36 6.83 5.01
N MET A 315 -5.02 7.97 4.80
CA MET A 315 -4.61 9.26 5.35
C MET A 315 -4.70 9.31 6.88
N HIS A 316 -5.65 8.59 7.49
CA HIS A 316 -5.70 8.42 8.95
C HIS A 316 -4.48 7.64 9.45
N SER A 317 -4.19 6.49 8.83
CA SER A 317 -3.06 5.64 9.22
C SER A 317 -1.69 6.28 8.96
N PHE A 318 -1.55 7.05 7.87
CA PHE A 318 -0.35 7.84 7.57
C PHE A 318 -0.01 8.81 8.70
N ARG A 319 -1.02 9.53 9.21
CA ARG A 319 -0.83 10.47 10.35
C ARG A 319 -0.56 9.73 11.65
N LEU A 320 -1.26 8.63 11.89
CA LEU A 320 -1.15 7.85 13.14
C LEU A 320 0.21 7.15 13.29
N SER A 321 0.73 6.60 12.20
CA SER A 321 2.00 5.85 12.16
C SER A 321 3.24 6.73 12.38
N GLY A 322 3.11 8.04 12.18
CA GLY A 322 4.26 8.95 12.16
C GLY A 322 5.15 8.76 10.92
N GLN A 323 4.57 8.29 9.81
CA GLN A 323 5.28 8.18 8.53
C GLN A 323 5.95 9.52 8.19
N PRO A 324 7.28 9.54 7.98
CA PRO A 324 7.99 10.77 7.68
C PRO A 324 7.73 11.24 6.24
N GLY A 325 7.88 12.55 6.03
CA GLY A 325 7.76 13.16 4.72
C GLY A 325 6.32 13.54 4.35
N GLU A 326 6.16 13.98 3.12
CA GLU A 326 4.86 14.36 2.56
C GLU A 326 4.22 13.17 1.83
N VAL A 327 2.93 13.28 1.56
CA VAL A 327 2.14 12.27 0.83
C VAL A 327 1.42 12.88 -0.35
N THR A 328 1.42 12.20 -1.49
CA THR A 328 0.62 12.57 -2.66
C THR A 328 -0.25 11.41 -3.12
N ARG A 329 -1.55 11.67 -3.26
CA ARG A 329 -2.49 10.80 -3.96
C ARG A 329 -2.43 11.08 -5.46
N LEU A 330 -2.18 10.04 -6.25
CA LEU A 330 -2.25 10.07 -7.71
C LEU A 330 -3.68 9.74 -8.13
N LEU A 331 -4.46 10.76 -8.46
CA LEU A 331 -5.88 10.64 -8.74
C LEU A 331 -6.12 10.55 -10.26
N SER A 332 -6.49 9.37 -10.74
CA SER A 332 -6.79 9.09 -12.15
C SER A 332 -8.28 9.17 -12.41
N CYS A 333 -8.71 10.16 -13.20
CA CYS A 333 -10.13 10.39 -13.49
C CYS A 333 -10.35 10.81 -14.94
N THR A 334 -11.55 10.53 -15.46
CA THR A 334 -11.97 11.15 -16.71
C THR A 334 -12.29 12.64 -16.47
N ASP A 335 -12.21 13.46 -17.51
CA ASP A 335 -12.57 14.89 -17.40
C ASP A 335 -14.01 15.12 -16.95
N GLU A 336 -14.92 14.17 -17.25
CA GLU A 336 -16.31 14.24 -16.79
C GLU A 336 -16.44 13.91 -15.30
N ASP A 337 -15.80 12.83 -14.85
CA ASP A 337 -15.85 12.41 -13.44
C ASP A 337 -15.19 13.46 -12.55
N LEU A 338 -14.04 14.02 -12.97
CA LEU A 338 -13.30 15.01 -12.20
C LEU A 338 -14.14 16.27 -11.92
N LYS A 339 -14.99 16.70 -12.87
CA LYS A 339 -15.88 17.87 -12.70
C LYS A 339 -16.94 17.67 -11.61
N ARG A 340 -17.33 16.42 -11.34
CA ARG A 340 -18.38 16.07 -10.37
C ARG A 340 -17.82 15.41 -9.11
N TYR A 341 -16.53 15.15 -9.05
CA TYR A 341 -15.90 14.38 -7.99
C TYR A 341 -15.80 15.18 -6.68
N ALA A 342 -16.49 14.69 -5.64
CA ALA A 342 -16.54 15.33 -4.32
C ALA A 342 -15.31 15.00 -3.45
N GLY A 343 -14.57 13.93 -3.76
CA GLY A 343 -13.49 13.40 -2.93
C GLY A 343 -12.12 14.04 -3.18
N HIS A 344 -12.04 15.15 -3.91
CA HIS A 344 -10.77 15.77 -4.30
C HIS A 344 -9.90 16.14 -3.08
N ASP A 345 -10.51 16.66 -2.02
CA ASP A 345 -9.81 17.19 -0.85
C ASP A 345 -9.56 16.13 0.26
N LEU A 346 -9.78 14.85 -0.04
CA LEU A 346 -9.54 13.76 0.93
C LEU A 346 -8.02 13.55 1.22
N ALA A 347 -7.15 13.95 0.30
CA ALA A 347 -5.70 13.88 0.42
C ALA A 347 -5.03 14.96 -0.45
N PRO A 348 -3.76 15.35 -0.17
CA PRO A 348 -2.98 16.12 -1.13
C PRO A 348 -2.90 15.36 -2.45
N THR A 349 -3.41 15.95 -3.53
CA THR A 349 -3.75 15.22 -4.76
C THR A 349 -2.99 15.79 -5.96
N HIS A 350 -2.40 14.89 -6.76
CA HIS A 350 -1.89 15.17 -8.10
C HIS A 350 -2.82 14.51 -9.11
N ASN A 351 -3.50 15.32 -9.93
CA ASN A 351 -4.39 14.82 -10.95
C ASN A 351 -3.59 14.20 -12.10
N VAL A 352 -4.02 13.03 -12.54
CA VAL A 352 -3.36 12.26 -13.59
C VAL A 352 -4.39 11.90 -14.67
N PRO A 353 -4.02 11.90 -15.96
CA PRO A 353 -4.93 11.39 -16.99
C PRO A 353 -5.39 9.98 -16.66
N SER A 354 -6.69 9.72 -16.79
CA SER A 354 -7.21 8.36 -16.69
C SER A 354 -6.80 7.55 -17.91
N MET A 355 -6.24 6.38 -17.63
CA MET A 355 -5.96 5.32 -18.57
C MET A 355 -6.91 4.14 -18.37
N SER A 356 -8.04 4.35 -17.66
CA SER A 356 -9.02 3.32 -17.34
C SER A 356 -9.63 2.69 -18.61
N ARG A 357 -9.63 3.43 -19.73
CA ARG A 357 -9.78 2.90 -21.09
C ARG A 357 -8.42 2.96 -21.79
N HIS A 358 -7.91 1.82 -22.23
CA HIS A 358 -6.66 1.79 -22.98
C HIS A 358 -6.79 2.58 -24.30
N PRO A 359 -5.88 3.52 -24.62
CA PRO A 359 -6.05 4.40 -25.77
C PRO A 359 -5.99 3.67 -27.12
N LEU A 360 -5.34 2.50 -27.17
CA LEU A 360 -5.21 1.72 -28.41
C LEU A 360 -6.25 0.60 -28.54
N THR A 361 -6.66 -0.02 -27.41
CA THR A 361 -7.50 -1.24 -27.41
C THR A 361 -8.89 -1.00 -26.85
N GLY A 362 -9.13 0.11 -26.15
CA GLY A 362 -10.43 0.52 -25.62
C GLY A 362 -10.95 -0.29 -24.43
N ASP A 363 -10.17 -1.23 -23.91
CA ASP A 363 -10.53 -2.11 -22.76
C ASP A 363 -10.07 -1.57 -21.41
#